data_AF-A0A535CJS0-F1
#
_entry.id   AF-A0A535CJS0-F1
#
_cell.length_a   1.000
_cell.length_b   1.000
_cell.length_c   1.000
_cell.angle_alpha   90.00
_cell.angle_beta   90.00
_cell.angle_gamma   90.00
#
_symmetry.space_group_name_H-M   'P 1'
#
loop_
_entity.id
_entity.type
_entity.pdbx_description
1 polymer ?
#
loop_
_entity_poly.entity_id
_entity_poly.type
_entity_poly.pdbx_seq_one_letter_code
_entity_poly.pdbx_strand_id
1 'polypeptide(L)'
;MEATNSLKPRIPWAGKSVNLENVEEELSLLWKISADNMRTGQNTQVRTSILNLVICAPDLESAQNASRLLRDLSSTHLARVTIIILDRSDTTSASISTWVTLRCFSVISDLMRHCFEQTTILATGSAVRSIGNIMQPLLKPDLPIYL
;
A
#
# COMPACT_ATOMS: atom_id res chain seq x y z
N MET A 1 34.79 2.18 5.72
CA MET A 1 33.86 1.05 5.49
C MET A 1 32.49 1.68 5.26
N GLU A 2 32.26 2.09 4.02
CA GLU A 2 31.15 2.94 3.62
C GLU A 2 29.96 2.04 3.33
N ALA A 3 28.90 2.18 4.12
CA ALA A 3 27.67 1.43 3.93
C ALA A 3 27.11 1.79 2.56
N THR A 4 27.12 0.82 1.63
CA THR A 4 26.46 0.93 0.34
C THR A 4 24.97 1.14 0.60
N ASN A 5 24.57 2.40 0.65
CA ASN A 5 23.19 2.83 0.71
C ASN A 5 22.56 2.43 -0.63
N SER A 6 22.11 1.18 -0.72
CA SER A 6 21.35 0.67 -1.86
C SER A 6 20.14 1.58 -2.01
N LEU A 7 20.20 2.49 -2.99
CA LEU A 7 19.15 3.45 -3.29
C LEU A 7 17.87 2.67 -3.57
N LYS A 8 16.97 2.63 -2.59
CA LYS A 8 15.61 2.11 -2.78
C LYS A 8 15.00 2.86 -3.97
N PRO A 9 14.42 2.16 -4.96
CA PRO A 9 13.87 2.80 -6.15
C PRO A 9 12.79 3.81 -5.73
N ARG A 10 12.85 5.04 -6.23
CA ARG A 10 11.80 6.02 -5.93
C ARG A 10 10.57 5.66 -6.75
N ILE A 11 9.47 5.35 -6.08
CA ILE A 11 8.16 5.09 -6.69
C ILE A 11 7.19 6.19 -6.24
N PRO A 12 7.08 7.31 -6.99
CA PRO A 12 6.38 8.51 -6.52
C PRO A 12 4.91 8.28 -6.14
N TRP A 13 4.23 7.36 -6.85
CA TRP A 13 2.83 7.04 -6.62
C TRP A 13 2.59 6.12 -5.42
N ALA A 14 3.64 5.47 -4.89
CA ALA A 14 3.54 4.49 -3.81
C ALA A 14 3.61 5.14 -2.41
N GLY A 15 4.00 6.41 -2.34
CA GLY A 15 4.02 7.19 -1.10
C GLY A 15 5.34 7.12 -0.33
N LYS A 16 5.24 7.09 1.00
CA LYS A 16 6.38 7.16 1.91
C LYS A 16 7.09 5.82 1.95
N SER A 17 8.40 5.81 1.70
CA SER A 17 9.24 4.61 1.90
C SER A 17 9.32 4.31 3.39
N VAL A 18 9.08 3.04 3.75
CA VAL A 18 9.12 2.55 5.13
C VAL A 18 9.86 1.22 5.20
N ASN A 19 10.24 0.82 6.40
CA ASN A 19 10.60 -0.58 6.64
C ASN A 19 9.33 -1.40 6.84
N LEU A 20 9.40 -2.70 6.55
CA LEU A 20 8.24 -3.59 6.57
C LEU A 20 7.59 -3.66 7.97
N GLU A 21 8.42 -3.70 9.01
CA GLU A 21 8.02 -3.74 10.41
C GLU A 21 7.26 -2.48 10.87
N ASN A 22 7.41 -1.36 10.17
CA ASN A 22 6.81 -0.07 10.54
C ASN A 22 5.54 0.25 9.74
N VAL A 23 5.08 -0.65 8.85
CA VAL A 23 3.93 -0.40 7.97
C VAL A 23 2.67 -0.04 8.75
N GLU A 24 2.35 -0.78 9.83
CA GLU A 24 1.15 -0.51 10.64
C GLU A 24 1.20 0.83 11.38
N GLU A 25 2.37 1.14 11.95
CA GLU A 25 2.57 2.40 12.66
C GLU A 25 2.41 3.59 11.71
N GLU A 26 3.04 3.50 10.54
CA GLU A 26 3.02 4.56 9.53
C GLU A 26 1.64 4.74 8.91
N LEU A 27 0.90 3.67 8.62
CA LEU A 27 -0.50 3.77 8.19
C LEU A 27 -1.38 4.40 9.27
N SER A 28 -1.17 4.03 10.55
CA SER A 28 -1.91 4.62 11.66
C SER A 28 -1.59 6.12 11.81
N LEU A 29 -0.35 6.53 11.58
CA LEU A 29 0.05 7.94 11.56
C LEU A 29 -0.60 8.70 10.40
N LEU A 30 -0.61 8.13 9.19
CA LEU A 30 -1.26 8.74 8.02
C LEU A 30 -2.76 8.97 8.25
N TRP A 31 -3.45 8.02 8.90
CA TRP A 31 -4.85 8.21 9.30
C TRP A 31 -5.05 9.35 10.30
N LYS A 32 -4.17 9.46 11.32
CA LYS A 32 -4.23 10.58 12.29
C LYS A 32 -4.07 11.93 11.58
N ILE A 33 -3.04 12.06 10.75
CA ILE A 33 -2.78 13.28 9.97
C ILE A 33 -3.95 13.58 9.03
N SER A 34 -4.53 12.57 8.38
CA SER A 34 -5.70 12.76 7.50
C SER A 34 -6.92 13.27 8.26
N ALA A 35 -7.15 12.78 9.48
CA ALA A 35 -8.25 13.24 10.33
C ALA A 35 -8.08 14.70 10.75
N ASP A 36 -6.86 15.09 11.16
CA ASP A 36 -6.57 16.46 11.61
C ASP A 36 -6.73 17.50 10.49
N ASN A 37 -6.51 17.10 9.24
CA ASN A 37 -6.63 17.98 8.07
C ASN A 37 -8.08 18.16 7.56
N MET A 38 -9.06 17.40 8.07
CA MET A 38 -10.46 17.54 7.66
C MET A 38 -11.20 18.54 8.55
N ARG A 39 -11.38 19.77 8.03
CA ARG A 39 -11.97 20.93 8.74
C ARG A 39 -13.48 20.82 9.03
N THR A 40 -14.13 19.72 8.64
CA THR A 40 -15.57 19.46 8.85
C THR A 40 -15.73 18.12 9.56
N GLY A 41 -15.91 18.17 10.88
CA GLY A 41 -15.89 17.02 11.78
C GLY A 41 -17.12 16.12 11.71
N GLN A 42 -17.44 15.54 10.56
CA GLN A 42 -18.47 14.51 10.44
C GLN A 42 -18.00 13.35 9.54
N ASN A 43 -17.80 12.19 10.16
CA ASN A 43 -17.85 10.83 9.58
C ASN A 43 -16.75 10.25 8.68
N THR A 44 -15.56 10.83 8.53
CA THR A 44 -14.43 10.17 7.85
C THR A 44 -13.46 9.41 8.78
N GLN A 45 -13.82 9.26 10.05
CA GLN A 45 -12.90 8.88 11.13
C GLN A 45 -12.71 7.37 11.31
N VAL A 46 -13.39 6.52 10.52
CA VAL A 46 -13.32 5.07 10.74
C VAL A 46 -12.31 4.44 9.78
N ARG A 47 -11.15 4.06 10.33
CA ARG A 47 -10.20 3.11 9.72
C ARG A 47 -10.89 1.76 9.56
N THR A 48 -11.76 1.67 8.56
CA THR A 48 -12.56 0.49 8.28
C THR A 48 -12.02 -0.23 7.06
N SER A 49 -11.88 -1.55 7.21
CA SER A 49 -11.62 -2.45 6.11
C SER A 49 -12.49 -3.68 6.33
N ILE A 50 -13.13 -4.15 5.26
CA ILE A 50 -13.91 -5.39 5.18
C ILE A 50 -13.19 -6.45 4.35
N LEU A 51 -12.09 -6.10 3.67
CA LEU A 51 -11.29 -7.03 2.90
C LEU A 51 -9.82 -6.61 2.83
N ASN A 52 -8.97 -7.58 2.54
CA ASN A 52 -7.61 -7.39 2.04
C ASN A 52 -7.64 -7.58 0.52
N LEU A 53 -7.24 -6.57 -0.25
CA LEU A 53 -7.07 -6.68 -1.71
C LEU A 53 -5.58 -6.74 -2.01
N VAL A 54 -5.09 -7.89 -2.45
CA VAL A 54 -3.70 -8.11 -2.80
C VAL A 54 -3.60 -8.14 -4.31
N ILE A 55 -2.68 -7.37 -4.89
CA ILE A 55 -2.50 -7.29 -6.35
C ILE A 55 -1.05 -7.66 -6.66
N CYS A 56 -0.84 -8.76 -7.37
CA CYS A 56 0.47 -9.17 -7.86
C CYS A 56 0.71 -8.61 -9.25
N ALA A 57 1.66 -7.69 -9.38
CA ALA A 57 2.09 -7.09 -10.63
C ALA A 57 3.46 -7.66 -11.05
N PRO A 58 3.64 -8.01 -12.34
CA PRO A 58 4.92 -8.53 -12.85
C PRO A 58 6.02 -7.46 -12.92
N ASP A 59 5.64 -6.18 -12.95
CA ASP A 59 6.54 -5.05 -13.12
C ASP A 59 5.95 -3.75 -12.55
N LEU A 60 6.77 -2.70 -12.53
CA LEU A 60 6.40 -1.39 -11.99
C LEU A 60 5.28 -0.72 -12.78
N GLU A 61 5.23 -0.91 -14.10
CA GLU A 61 4.22 -0.29 -14.98
C GLU A 61 2.83 -0.86 -14.69
N SER A 62 2.73 -2.19 -14.61
CA SER A 62 1.54 -2.94 -14.24
C SER A 62 1.05 -2.55 -12.84
N ALA A 63 1.97 -2.40 -11.89
CA ALA A 63 1.66 -1.97 -10.54
C ALA A 63 1.13 -0.52 -10.49
N GLN A 64 1.74 0.38 -11.26
CA GLN A 64 1.25 1.75 -11.39
C GLN A 64 -0.13 1.79 -12.05
N ASN A 65 -0.37 0.94 -13.05
CA ASN A 65 -1.67 0.82 -13.69
C ASN A 65 -2.73 0.33 -12.72
N ALA A 66 -2.46 -0.71 -11.94
CA ALA A 66 -3.34 -1.18 -10.88
C ALA A 66 -3.64 -0.06 -9.86
N SER A 67 -2.60 0.63 -9.38
CA SER A 67 -2.72 1.78 -8.47
C SER A 67 -3.58 2.93 -9.03
N ARG A 68 -3.59 3.12 -10.35
CA ARG A 68 -4.47 4.07 -11.04
C ARG A 68 -5.91 3.57 -11.07
N LEU A 69 -6.15 2.31 -11.47
CA LEU A 69 -7.49 1.70 -11.55
C LEU A 69 -8.18 1.59 -10.19
N LEU A 70 -7.43 1.52 -9.09
CA LEU A 70 -8.01 1.58 -7.73
C LEU A 70 -8.82 2.85 -7.47
N ARG A 71 -8.59 3.94 -8.22
CA ARG A 71 -9.42 5.15 -8.18
C ARG A 71 -10.86 4.86 -8.62
N ASP A 72 -11.02 3.97 -9.58
CA ASP A 72 -12.29 3.72 -10.27
C ASP A 72 -13.13 2.64 -9.56
N LEU A 73 -12.59 2.01 -8.51
CA LEU A 73 -13.32 1.21 -7.52
C LEU A 73 -14.19 2.16 -6.69
N SER A 74 -15.28 2.61 -7.31
CA SER A 74 -15.98 3.87 -7.06
C SER A 74 -17.12 3.78 -6.04
N SER A 75 -17.17 2.78 -5.16
CA SER A 75 -18.32 2.70 -4.22
C SER A 75 -18.17 1.84 -2.96
N THR A 76 -17.04 1.19 -2.68
CA THR A 76 -16.94 0.32 -1.48
C THR A 76 -15.62 0.54 -0.73
N HIS A 77 -15.67 1.47 0.23
CA HIS A 77 -14.48 2.11 0.82
C HIS A 77 -13.92 1.38 2.02
N LEU A 78 -13.62 0.10 1.83
CA LEU A 78 -13.32 -0.77 2.96
C LEU A 78 -12.25 -1.81 2.59
N ALA A 79 -11.26 -1.45 1.77
CA ALA A 79 -10.16 -2.36 1.45
C ALA A 79 -8.86 -1.89 2.12
N ARG A 80 -8.11 -2.84 2.66
CA ARG A 80 -6.66 -2.68 2.79
C ARG A 80 -6.03 -3.21 1.51
N VAL A 81 -5.37 -2.34 0.75
CA VAL A 81 -4.80 -2.70 -0.54
C VAL A 81 -3.30 -2.92 -0.41
N THR A 82 -2.82 -4.02 -0.97
CA THR A 82 -1.41 -4.35 -1.05
C THR A 82 -1.03 -4.64 -2.50
N ILE A 83 -0.21 -3.80 -3.10
CA ILE A 83 0.33 -3.98 -4.45
C ILE A 83 1.74 -4.56 -4.34
N ILE A 84 1.94 -5.74 -4.92
CA ILE A 84 3.22 -6.47 -4.89
C ILE A 84 3.81 -6.44 -6.29
N ILE A 85 5.00 -5.86 -6.43
CA ILE A 85 5.81 -5.89 -7.64
C ILE A 85 6.75 -7.08 -7.52
N LEU A 86 6.51 -8.11 -8.35
CA LEU A 86 7.32 -9.31 -8.42
C LEU A 86 8.40 -9.11 -9.48
N ASP A 87 9.50 -8.46 -9.11
CA ASP A 87 10.60 -8.24 -10.03
C ASP A 87 11.35 -9.55 -10.28
N ARG A 88 11.03 -10.16 -11.42
CA ARG A 88 11.63 -11.41 -11.91
C ARG A 88 12.83 -11.15 -12.84
N SER A 89 13.37 -9.93 -12.87
CA SER A 89 14.70 -9.73 -13.43
C SER A 89 15.69 -10.68 -12.74
N ASP A 90 16.76 -11.07 -13.44
CA ASP A 90 17.77 -12.02 -12.95
C ASP A 90 18.68 -11.39 -11.89
N THR A 91 18.04 -10.80 -10.87
CA THR A 91 18.67 -10.14 -9.73
C THR A 91 19.00 -11.22 -8.71
N THR A 92 20.29 -11.45 -8.49
CA THR A 92 20.79 -12.43 -7.52
C THR A 92 20.56 -12.01 -6.06
N SER A 93 20.43 -10.71 -5.80
CA SER A 93 20.23 -10.14 -4.47
C SER A 93 18.74 -10.13 -4.07
N ALA A 94 18.42 -10.83 -2.99
CA ALA A 94 17.11 -10.80 -2.37
C ALA A 94 16.89 -9.44 -1.68
N SER A 95 15.82 -8.74 -2.01
CA SER A 95 15.47 -7.46 -1.38
C SER A 95 13.97 -7.26 -1.29
N ILE A 96 13.57 -6.51 -0.26
CA ILE A 96 12.22 -6.01 -0.06
C ILE A 96 12.30 -4.51 0.14
N SER A 97 11.58 -3.76 -0.68
CA SER A 97 11.33 -2.34 -0.46
C SER A 97 9.84 -2.10 -0.31
N THR A 98 9.46 -1.27 0.65
CA THR A 98 8.07 -1.06 1.03
C THR A 98 7.74 0.43 1.06
N TRP A 99 6.55 0.76 0.59
CA TRP A 99 5.98 2.10 0.67
C TRP A 99 4.56 2.03 1.18
N VAL A 100 4.13 3.08 1.86
CA VAL A 100 2.75 3.24 2.31
C VAL A 100 2.19 4.59 1.90
N THR A 101 0.90 4.60 1.59
CA THR A 101 0.14 5.81 1.34
C THR A 101 -1.31 5.61 1.72
N LEU A 102 -1.97 6.73 2.05
CA LEU A 102 -3.42 6.78 2.20
C LEU A 102 -3.98 7.40 0.91
N ARG A 103 -4.78 6.63 0.18
CA ARG A 103 -5.36 7.06 -1.10
C ARG A 103 -6.74 7.61 -0.84
N CYS A 104 -6.88 8.94 -0.92
CA CYS A 104 -8.14 9.63 -0.70
C CYS A 104 -8.74 10.18 -2.01
N PHE A 105 -10.04 9.99 -2.22
CA PHE A 105 -10.79 10.48 -3.38
C PHE A 105 -12.04 11.22 -2.92
N SER A 106 -12.36 12.35 -3.54
CA SER A 106 -13.64 13.03 -3.33
C SER A 106 -14.77 12.30 -4.07
N VAL A 107 -15.91 12.08 -3.42
CA VAL A 107 -17.09 11.47 -4.04
C VAL A 107 -18.22 12.47 -4.14
N ILE A 108 -18.58 12.85 -5.38
CA ILE A 108 -19.77 13.60 -5.88
C ILE A 108 -20.12 14.95 -5.18
N SER A 109 -19.86 15.10 -3.89
CA SER A 109 -19.87 16.32 -3.10
C SER A 109 -18.57 16.40 -2.28
N ASP A 110 -17.98 17.59 -2.15
CA ASP A 110 -16.73 17.82 -1.40
C ASP A 110 -16.79 17.46 0.10
N LEU A 111 -17.96 17.02 0.57
CA LEU A 111 -18.24 16.68 1.96
C LEU A 111 -17.84 15.23 2.30
N MET A 112 -17.78 14.32 1.31
CA MET A 112 -17.40 12.92 1.54
C MET A 112 -16.12 12.57 0.79
N ARG A 113 -15.04 12.39 1.55
CA ARG A 113 -13.79 11.82 1.06
C ARG A 113 -13.70 10.39 1.50
N HIS A 114 -13.30 9.52 0.58
CA HIS A 114 -13.02 8.16 0.95
C HIS A 114 -11.55 7.85 0.79
N CYS A 115 -11.01 7.29 1.85
CA CYS A 115 -9.60 6.95 1.95
C CYS A 115 -9.47 5.43 2.13
N PHE A 116 -8.47 4.85 1.48
CA PHE A 116 -8.05 3.48 1.76
C PHE A 116 -6.53 3.39 1.92
N GLU A 117 -6.11 2.36 2.64
CA GLU A 117 -4.70 2.06 2.87
C GLU A 117 -4.12 1.38 1.64
N GLN A 118 -2.99 1.87 1.15
CA GLN A 118 -2.20 1.21 0.13
C GLN A 118 -0.79 0.93 0.65
N THR A 119 -0.42 -0.34 0.69
CA THR A 119 0.96 -0.78 0.85
C THR A 119 1.48 -1.21 -0.50
N THR A 120 2.66 -0.75 -0.89
CA THR A 120 3.34 -1.19 -2.12
C THR A 120 4.62 -1.90 -1.72
N ILE A 121 4.86 -3.09 -2.26
CA ILE A 121 6.06 -3.89 -2.00
C ILE A 121 6.74 -4.16 -3.32
N LEU A 122 8.06 -3.95 -3.37
CA LEU A 122 8.92 -4.44 -4.42
C LEU A 122 9.75 -5.59 -3.86
N ALA A 123 9.56 -6.78 -4.42
CA ALA A 123 10.34 -7.97 -4.10
C ALA A 123 11.25 -8.32 -5.26
N THR A 124 12.54 -8.51 -4.98
CA THR A 124 13.56 -8.91 -5.96
C THR A 124 14.23 -10.22 -5.55
N GLY A 125 14.81 -10.94 -6.51
CA GLY A 125 15.60 -12.14 -6.25
C GLY A 125 14.84 -13.23 -5.50
N SER A 126 15.46 -13.85 -4.49
CA SER A 126 14.82 -14.94 -3.74
C SER A 126 13.63 -14.48 -2.88
N ALA A 127 13.49 -13.18 -2.59
CA ALA A 127 12.38 -12.63 -1.83
C ALA A 127 11.02 -12.79 -2.56
N VAL A 128 11.04 -12.83 -3.89
CA VAL A 128 9.85 -13.10 -4.73
C VAL A 128 9.19 -14.43 -4.36
N ARG A 129 9.99 -15.46 -4.05
CA ARG A 129 9.49 -16.80 -3.67
C ARG A 129 8.94 -16.86 -2.25
N SER A 130 9.39 -15.95 -1.39
CA SER A 130 8.98 -15.88 0.03
C SER A 130 7.85 -14.88 0.28
N ILE A 131 7.29 -14.28 -0.77
CA ILE A 131 6.39 -13.13 -0.64
C ILE A 131 5.11 -13.46 0.14
N GLY A 132 4.59 -14.68 0.03
CA GLY A 132 3.43 -15.12 0.82
C GLY A 132 3.67 -15.01 2.32
N ASN A 133 4.84 -15.44 2.81
CA ASN A 133 5.21 -15.36 4.23
C ASN A 133 5.45 -13.91 4.66
N ILE A 134 6.05 -13.10 3.80
CA ILE A 134 6.30 -11.67 4.05
C ILE A 134 4.99 -10.90 4.16
N MET A 135 3.95 -11.35 3.45
CA MET A 135 2.67 -10.66 3.37
C MET A 135 1.71 -10.96 4.51
N GLN A 136 1.78 -12.16 5.09
CA GLN A 136 0.93 -12.57 6.21
C GLN A 136 0.77 -11.51 7.32
N PRO A 137 1.83 -10.89 7.87
CA PRO A 137 1.68 -9.90 8.94
C PRO A 137 1.06 -8.57 8.49
N LEU A 138 0.97 -8.31 7.17
CA LEU A 138 0.40 -7.07 6.63
C LEU A 138 -1.09 -7.19 6.29
N LEU A 139 -1.65 -8.40 6.38
CA LEU A 139 -3.06 -8.65 6.19
C LEU A 139 -3.81 -8.31 7.49
N LYS A 140 -4.93 -7.60 7.36
CA LYS A 140 -5.87 -7.43 8.46
C LYS A 140 -6.45 -8.82 8.82
N PRO A 141 -6.35 -9.26 10.08
CA PRO A 141 -6.93 -10.53 10.51
C PRO A 141 -8.45 -10.51 10.34
N ASP A 142 -9.03 -11.70 10.18
CA ASP A 142 -10.48 -11.94 10.09
C ASP A 142 -11.21 -11.25 8.92
N LEU A 143 -10.45 -10.70 7.95
CA LEU A 143 -11.00 -10.15 6.72
C LEU A 143 -10.72 -11.07 5.52
N PRO A 144 -11.69 -11.25 4.60
CA PRO A 144 -11.47 -11.98 3.36
C PRO A 144 -10.31 -11.39 2.56
N ILE A 145 -9.55 -12.27 1.90
CA ILE A 145 -8.42 -11.91 1.05
C ILE A 145 -8.84 -12.16 -0.40
N TYR A 146 -8.74 -11.12 -1.22
CA TYR A 146 -8.91 -11.19 -2.67
C TYR A 146 -7.55 -10.96 -3.34
N LEU A 147 -7.23 -11.77 -4.34
CA LEU A 147 -5.99 -11.75 -5.11
C LEU A 147 -6.28 -11.40 -6.57
#